data_AF-A0A812M963-F1
#
_entry.id   AF-A0A812M963-F1
#
_cell.length_a   1.000
_cell.length_b   1.000
_cell.length_c   1.000
_cell.angle_alpha   90.00
_cell.angle_beta   90.00
_cell.angle_gamma   90.00
#
_symmetry.space_group_name_H-M   'P 1'
#
loop_
_entity.id
_entity.type
_entity.pdbx_description
1 polymer ?
#
loop_
_entity_poly.entity_id
_entity_poly.type
_entity_poly.pdbx_seq_one_letter_code
_entity_poly.pdbx_strand_id
1 'polypeptide(L)'
;MVKQALWDYVAATAAVLGFYGRYVTSFDQIHPDVSRGRMLPPTQHIGTLRFDGALARRFERDYAELKEVTRRCARHSLSYPAIVSMCHAVRYLTCVAAFVAPRYALLVGALQFVVAPLSLPVAAMKLLTYAPEGVLHYALALTLGFGGGVVLGPVVTMDGRLLACLMAVDQVANLLVYLLWSEPFGLSRLIRHAVYGTLDTKLDWLVVFGCLYGSQLDIGLTLLVGLLTLGAVNTVLPEVKAWLRVPCQHVLFYVDHRLGHLPTVYTHAHKMHHTMHDTTPWSAHAYGEGMNEHYFLMLLDILPCMLAPSLFHVPYCFSLHLLYITWTDKPSHTRLKPGTPYEIYANFHSDHHVLHTKNMALIRGALLDFYFGSMGPTTHEAEGLSMSRREEDGEVVIEVAQAGVTKLIQTVTGYAVKLHMRSCL
;
A
#
# COMPACT_ATOMS: atom_id res chain seq x y z
N MET A 1 -24.99 6.32 26.66
CA MET A 1 -24.35 6.79 25.41
C MET A 1 -23.02 6.12 25.14
N VAL A 2 -22.01 6.20 26.04
CA VAL A 2 -20.67 5.58 25.83
C VAL A 2 -20.74 4.07 25.52
N LYS A 3 -21.56 3.30 26.24
CA LYS A 3 -21.74 1.86 25.98
C LYS A 3 -22.26 1.57 24.57
N GLN A 4 -23.22 2.36 24.06
CA GLN A 4 -23.77 2.16 22.72
C GLN A 4 -22.72 2.44 21.64
N ALA A 5 -21.98 3.56 21.78
CA ALA A 5 -20.91 3.89 20.86
C ALA A 5 -19.85 2.80 20.77
N LEU A 6 -19.45 2.23 21.92
CA LEU A 6 -18.50 1.12 21.96
C LEU A 6 -19.04 -0.11 21.20
N TRP A 7 -20.30 -0.48 21.43
CA TRP A 7 -20.92 -1.61 20.72
C TRP A 7 -21.03 -1.38 19.22
N ASP A 8 -21.36 -0.16 18.79
CA ASP A 8 -21.42 0.18 17.37
C ASP A 8 -20.05 0.02 16.70
N TYR A 9 -18.97 0.47 17.35
CA TYR A 9 -17.60 0.29 16.84
C TYR A 9 -17.18 -1.19 16.81
N VAL A 10 -17.47 -1.97 17.86
CA VAL A 10 -17.15 -3.41 17.89
C VAL A 10 -17.90 -4.15 16.78
N ALA A 11 -19.20 -3.88 16.61
CA ALA A 11 -20.01 -4.48 15.56
C ALA A 11 -19.51 -4.11 14.17
N ALA A 12 -19.15 -2.84 13.94
CA ALA A 12 -18.58 -2.39 12.67
C ALA A 12 -17.22 -3.04 12.38
N THR A 13 -16.31 -3.11 13.36
CA THR A 13 -15.01 -3.80 13.20
C THR A 13 -15.21 -5.26 12.84
N ALA A 14 -16.09 -5.98 13.55
CA ALA A 14 -16.38 -7.38 13.25
C ALA A 14 -16.98 -7.56 11.85
N ALA A 15 -17.90 -6.66 11.44
CA ALA A 15 -18.50 -6.69 10.11
C ALA A 15 -17.48 -6.42 8.99
N VAL A 16 -16.58 -5.45 9.17
CA VAL A 16 -15.51 -5.14 8.21
C VAL A 16 -14.56 -6.31 8.05
N LEU A 17 -14.07 -6.90 9.14
CA LEU A 17 -13.19 -8.07 9.10
C LEU A 17 -13.88 -9.31 8.53
N GLY A 18 -15.16 -9.51 8.88
CA GLY A 18 -15.97 -10.59 8.33
C GLY A 18 -16.20 -10.45 6.83
N PHE A 19 -16.43 -9.22 6.34
CA PHE A 19 -16.52 -8.94 4.90
C PHE A 19 -15.19 -9.21 4.20
N TYR A 20 -14.07 -8.70 4.75
CA TYR A 20 -12.74 -8.92 4.19
C TYR A 20 -12.45 -10.43 4.04
N GLY A 21 -12.55 -11.20 5.13
CA GLY A 21 -12.27 -12.64 5.10
C GLY A 21 -13.14 -13.43 4.13
N ARG A 22 -14.43 -13.07 4.02
CA ARG A 22 -15.36 -13.68 3.05
C ARG A 22 -14.94 -13.41 1.62
N TYR A 23 -14.62 -12.16 1.30
CA TYR A 23 -14.47 -11.75 -0.09
C TYR A 23 -13.07 -11.92 -0.66
N VAL A 24 -12.00 -11.78 0.13
CA VAL A 24 -10.64 -12.02 -0.40
C VAL A 24 -10.47 -13.43 -0.97
N THR A 25 -11.14 -14.42 -0.38
CA THR A 25 -11.11 -15.82 -0.84
C THR A 25 -12.14 -16.17 -1.92
N SER A 26 -12.98 -15.21 -2.33
CA SER A 26 -14.08 -15.46 -3.28
C SER A 26 -13.73 -15.14 -4.74
N PHE A 27 -12.56 -14.55 -5.02
CA PHE A 27 -12.21 -14.05 -6.36
C PHE A 27 -11.94 -15.17 -7.38
N ASP A 28 -11.74 -16.40 -6.93
CA ASP A 28 -11.73 -17.59 -7.80
C ASP A 28 -13.05 -17.79 -8.56
N GLN A 29 -14.16 -17.23 -8.06
CA GLN A 29 -15.46 -17.27 -8.74
C GLN A 29 -15.51 -16.36 -9.98
N ILE A 30 -14.61 -15.37 -10.09
CA ILE A 30 -14.43 -14.60 -11.33
C ILE A 30 -13.71 -15.46 -12.34
N HIS A 31 -12.51 -15.92 -11.94
CA HIS A 31 -11.66 -16.85 -12.67
C HIS A 31 -10.52 -17.31 -11.74
N PRO A 32 -10.07 -18.58 -11.76
CA PRO A 32 -8.99 -19.05 -10.87
C PRO A 32 -7.67 -18.28 -11.01
N ASP A 33 -7.40 -17.74 -12.20
CA ASP A 33 -6.18 -16.96 -12.45
C ASP A 33 -6.28 -15.50 -11.98
N VAL A 34 -7.47 -15.01 -11.61
CA VAL A 34 -7.61 -13.67 -10.99
C VAL A 34 -7.07 -13.71 -9.56
N SER A 35 -7.50 -14.67 -8.74
CA SER A 35 -7.03 -14.81 -7.37
C SER A 35 -5.52 -15.05 -7.29
N ARG A 36 -4.95 -15.72 -8.31
CA ARG A 36 -3.51 -16.00 -8.43
C ARG A 36 -2.71 -14.83 -9.03
N GLY A 37 -3.39 -13.79 -9.51
CA GLY A 37 -2.77 -12.65 -10.16
C GLY A 37 -2.22 -12.94 -11.56
N ARG A 38 -2.53 -14.10 -12.14
CA ARG A 38 -2.08 -14.47 -13.50
C ARG A 38 -2.85 -13.71 -14.60
N MET A 39 -4.03 -13.18 -14.29
CA MET A 39 -4.77 -12.24 -15.15
C MET A 39 -4.47 -10.76 -14.85
N LEU A 40 -3.57 -10.46 -13.90
CA LEU A 40 -3.29 -9.13 -13.38
C LEU A 40 -1.77 -8.85 -13.47
N PRO A 41 -1.29 -8.16 -14.51
CA PRO A 41 -2.06 -7.26 -15.38
C PRO A 41 -2.69 -7.93 -16.61
N PRO A 42 -3.77 -7.35 -17.16
CA PRO A 42 -4.46 -7.88 -18.34
C PRO A 42 -3.65 -7.71 -19.64
N THR A 43 -2.38 -7.29 -19.57
CA THR A 43 -1.49 -7.13 -20.75
C THR A 43 -1.26 -8.45 -21.49
N GLN A 44 -1.56 -9.59 -20.87
CA GLN A 44 -1.53 -10.91 -21.48
C GLN A 44 -2.84 -11.29 -22.20
N HIS A 45 -3.87 -10.44 -22.14
CA HIS A 45 -5.25 -10.78 -22.50
C HIS A 45 -5.92 -9.68 -23.35
N ILE A 46 -5.33 -9.34 -24.49
CA ILE A 46 -5.99 -8.47 -25.49
C ILE A 46 -7.19 -9.24 -26.09
N GLY A 47 -8.36 -8.59 -26.13
CA GLY A 47 -9.58 -9.16 -26.66
C GLY A 47 -10.79 -8.93 -25.75
N THR A 48 -11.82 -9.74 -25.92
CA THR A 48 -13.05 -9.69 -25.11
C THR A 48 -12.98 -10.73 -23.99
N LEU A 49 -13.03 -10.25 -22.75
CA LEU A 49 -13.13 -11.07 -21.55
C LEU A 49 -14.59 -11.10 -21.09
N ARG A 50 -15.11 -12.30 -20.80
CA ARG A 50 -16.48 -12.49 -20.29
C ARG A 50 -16.40 -13.20 -18.95
N PHE A 51 -17.03 -12.62 -17.94
CA PHE A 51 -17.05 -13.16 -16.58
C PHE A 51 -18.48 -13.24 -16.07
N ASP A 52 -18.79 -14.24 -15.24
CA ASP A 52 -20.07 -14.24 -14.51
C ASP A 52 -20.14 -13.01 -13.59
N GLY A 53 -21.20 -12.20 -13.70
CA GLY A 53 -21.44 -11.03 -12.87
C GLY A 53 -22.02 -11.33 -11.48
N ALA A 54 -22.28 -12.60 -11.13
CA ALA A 54 -22.91 -12.96 -9.86
C ALA A 54 -22.09 -12.55 -8.64
N LEU A 55 -20.76 -12.71 -8.66
CA LEU A 55 -19.91 -12.26 -7.56
C LEU A 55 -19.94 -10.74 -7.43
N ALA A 56 -19.83 -9.99 -8.54
CA ALA A 56 -19.91 -8.52 -8.52
C ALA A 56 -21.21 -8.03 -7.89
N ARG A 57 -22.36 -8.54 -8.34
CA ARG A 57 -23.68 -8.18 -7.79
C ARG A 57 -23.79 -8.49 -6.29
N ARG A 58 -23.30 -9.65 -5.87
CA ARG A 58 -23.31 -10.06 -4.45
C ARG A 58 -22.40 -9.18 -3.60
N PHE A 59 -21.18 -8.93 -4.08
CA PHE A 59 -20.20 -8.06 -3.42
C PHE A 59 -20.78 -6.65 -3.23
N GLU A 60 -21.31 -6.02 -4.28
CA GLU A 60 -21.83 -4.65 -4.19
C GLU A 60 -23.05 -4.54 -3.26
N ARG A 61 -23.93 -5.55 -3.26
CA ARG A 61 -25.06 -5.60 -2.32
C ARG A 61 -24.58 -5.70 -0.87
N ASP A 62 -23.74 -6.68 -0.56
CA ASP A 62 -23.20 -6.87 0.80
C ASP A 62 -22.35 -5.65 1.23
N TYR A 63 -21.65 -5.01 0.28
CA TYR A 63 -20.86 -3.79 0.53
C TYR A 63 -21.77 -2.59 0.83
N ALA A 64 -22.92 -2.47 0.17
CA ALA A 64 -23.93 -1.45 0.48
C ALA A 64 -24.52 -1.64 1.90
N GLU A 65 -24.80 -2.88 2.30
CA GLU A 65 -25.23 -3.20 3.67
C GLU A 65 -24.14 -2.82 4.70
N LEU A 66 -22.88 -3.14 4.39
CA LEU A 66 -21.75 -2.80 5.25
C LEU A 66 -21.57 -1.28 5.41
N LYS A 67 -21.83 -0.49 4.36
CA LYS A 67 -21.83 0.99 4.46
C LYS A 67 -22.85 1.48 5.49
N GLU A 68 -24.04 0.89 5.55
CA GLU A 68 -25.03 1.27 6.56
C GLU A 68 -24.58 0.90 7.97
N VAL A 69 -23.93 -0.26 8.12
CA VAL A 69 -23.35 -0.68 9.40
C VAL A 69 -22.33 0.34 9.90
N THR A 70 -21.39 0.77 9.07
CA THR A 70 -20.33 1.70 9.49
C THR A 70 -20.82 3.15 9.64
N ARG A 71 -21.86 3.57 8.89
CA ARG A 71 -22.50 4.90 9.07
C ARG A 71 -23.08 5.12 10.46
N ARG A 72 -23.52 4.06 11.15
CA ARG A 72 -24.02 4.17 12.53
C ARG A 72 -22.97 4.77 13.47
N CYS A 73 -21.69 4.43 13.25
CA CYS A 73 -20.57 4.96 14.02
C CYS A 73 -20.35 6.46 13.82
N ALA A 74 -20.79 7.04 12.69
CA ALA A 74 -20.64 8.47 12.42
C ALA A 74 -21.30 9.37 13.47
N ARG A 75 -22.39 8.89 14.11
CA ARG A 75 -23.08 9.62 15.20
C ARG A 75 -22.23 9.81 16.46
N HIS A 76 -21.18 9.00 16.58
CA HIS A 76 -20.27 8.96 17.73
C HIS A 76 -18.83 9.31 17.36
N SER A 77 -18.57 9.56 16.08
CA SER A 77 -17.26 9.93 15.57
C SER A 77 -16.92 11.36 15.96
N LEU A 78 -15.65 11.58 16.29
CA LEU A 78 -15.10 12.93 16.33
C LEU A 78 -15.13 13.54 14.91
N SER A 79 -15.02 14.86 14.84
CA SER A 79 -14.85 15.54 13.55
C SER A 79 -13.52 15.14 12.92
N TYR A 80 -13.46 15.13 11.59
CA TYR A 80 -12.23 14.76 10.89
C TYR A 80 -10.99 15.59 11.32
N PRO A 81 -11.05 16.92 11.45
CA PRO A 81 -9.91 17.69 11.93
C PRO A 81 -9.44 17.28 13.33
N ALA A 82 -10.36 16.95 14.24
CA ALA A 82 -10.00 16.48 15.58
C ALA A 82 -9.29 15.12 15.51
N ILE A 83 -9.77 14.19 14.68
CA ILE A 83 -9.12 12.89 14.47
C ILE A 83 -7.69 13.08 13.94
N VAL A 84 -7.50 13.89 12.91
CA VAL A 84 -6.17 14.20 12.34
C VAL A 84 -5.23 14.77 13.39
N SER A 85 -5.65 15.82 14.12
CA SER A 85 -4.81 16.45 15.13
C SER A 85 -4.45 15.50 16.27
N MET A 86 -5.41 14.72 16.77
CA MET A 86 -5.18 13.78 17.87
C MET A 86 -4.32 12.59 17.44
N CYS A 87 -4.51 12.04 16.25
CA CYS A 87 -3.66 10.96 15.74
C CYS A 87 -2.22 11.43 15.50
N HIS A 88 -2.01 12.64 14.99
CA HIS A 88 -0.66 13.20 14.90
C HIS A 88 -0.05 13.40 16.30
N ALA A 89 -0.82 13.88 17.28
CA ALA A 89 -0.34 13.99 18.66
C ALA A 89 0.10 12.61 19.22
N VAL A 90 -0.71 11.57 19.04
CA VAL A 90 -0.35 10.18 19.40
C VAL A 90 0.93 9.75 18.68
N ARG A 91 1.07 10.06 17.38
CA ARG A 91 2.26 9.72 16.61
C ARG A 91 3.51 10.42 17.13
N TYR A 92 3.45 11.73 17.41
CA TYR A 92 4.59 12.46 17.98
C TYR A 92 4.97 11.91 19.35
N LEU A 93 4.00 11.60 20.21
CA LEU A 93 4.25 10.94 21.50
C LEU A 93 4.89 9.56 21.31
N THR A 94 4.47 8.81 20.28
CA THR A 94 5.06 7.52 19.91
C THR A 94 6.51 7.69 19.46
N CYS A 95 6.83 8.70 18.64
CA CYS A 95 8.20 9.02 18.25
C CYS A 95 9.06 9.34 19.47
N VAL A 96 8.58 10.20 20.39
CA VAL A 96 9.30 10.52 21.63
C VAL A 96 9.51 9.25 22.47
N ALA A 97 8.47 8.44 22.66
CA ALA A 97 8.56 7.18 23.38
C ALA A 97 9.53 6.19 22.72
N ALA A 98 9.64 6.17 21.40
CA ALA A 98 10.58 5.32 20.67
C ALA A 98 12.04 5.62 21.08
N PHE A 99 12.41 6.89 21.22
CA PHE A 99 13.78 7.26 21.63
C PHE A 99 14.02 7.19 23.14
N VAL A 100 13.02 7.49 23.97
CA VAL A 100 13.18 7.59 25.43
C VAL A 100 12.89 6.27 26.15
N ALA A 101 11.90 5.52 25.68
CA ALA A 101 11.43 4.29 26.31
C ALA A 101 10.92 3.30 25.23
N PRO A 102 11.80 2.80 24.35
CA PRO A 102 11.44 2.07 23.12
C PRO A 102 10.47 0.92 23.35
N ARG A 103 10.62 0.17 24.45
CA ARG A 103 9.73 -0.93 24.85
C ARG A 103 8.25 -0.57 25.02
N TYR A 104 7.94 0.72 25.23
CA TYR A 104 6.56 1.21 25.40
C TYR A 104 6.05 2.00 24.19
N ALA A 105 6.90 2.29 23.20
CA ALA A 105 6.52 3.12 22.06
C ALA A 105 5.31 2.57 21.31
N LEU A 106 5.31 1.27 21.02
CA LEU A 106 4.20 0.59 20.35
C LEU A 106 2.90 0.61 21.16
N LEU A 107 2.99 0.56 22.50
CA LEU A 107 1.82 0.68 23.37
C LEU A 107 1.24 2.11 23.33
N VAL A 108 2.10 3.13 23.32
CA VAL A 108 1.69 4.52 23.12
C VAL A 108 1.04 4.69 21.74
N GLY A 109 1.63 4.10 20.69
CA GLY A 109 1.06 4.12 19.35
C GLY A 109 -0.33 3.51 19.24
N ALA A 110 -0.62 2.48 20.04
CA ALA A 110 -1.94 1.84 20.07
C ALA A 110 -3.07 2.79 20.54
N LEU A 111 -2.74 3.90 21.22
CA LEU A 111 -3.71 4.93 21.59
C LEU A 111 -4.43 5.53 20.38
N GLN A 112 -3.87 5.40 19.16
CA GLN A 112 -4.55 5.81 17.95
C GLN A 112 -5.91 5.10 17.78
N PHE A 113 -6.06 3.86 18.26
CA PHE A 113 -7.31 3.11 18.17
C PHE A 113 -8.37 3.57 19.19
N VAL A 114 -7.97 4.38 20.18
CA VAL A 114 -8.93 5.09 21.03
C VAL A 114 -9.49 6.32 20.29
N VAL A 115 -8.63 7.02 19.57
CA VAL A 115 -8.99 8.22 18.79
C VAL A 115 -9.80 7.84 17.54
N ALA A 116 -9.36 6.80 16.83
CA ALA A 116 -9.89 6.36 15.56
C ALA A 116 -10.13 4.83 15.55
N PRO A 117 -11.12 4.29 16.28
CA PRO A 117 -11.28 2.84 16.45
C PRO A 117 -11.34 2.00 15.18
N LEU A 118 -12.00 2.49 14.13
CA LEU A 118 -12.09 1.80 12.84
C LEU A 118 -10.80 1.81 12.01
N SER A 119 -9.70 2.43 12.48
CA SER A 119 -8.38 2.20 11.88
C SER A 119 -7.79 0.85 12.26
N LEU A 120 -8.25 0.22 13.35
CA LEU A 120 -7.82 -1.13 13.76
C LEU A 120 -8.07 -2.20 12.69
N PRO A 121 -9.30 -2.39 12.16
CA PRO A 121 -9.52 -3.38 11.12
C PRO A 121 -8.72 -3.06 9.85
N VAL A 122 -8.52 -1.79 9.50
CA VAL A 122 -7.73 -1.41 8.32
C VAL A 122 -6.27 -1.77 8.50
N ALA A 123 -5.65 -1.38 9.63
CA ALA A 123 -4.28 -1.76 9.95
C ALA A 123 -4.10 -3.29 9.97
N ALA A 124 -5.10 -4.04 10.46
CA ALA A 124 -5.08 -5.51 10.48
C ALA A 124 -5.09 -6.09 9.05
N MET A 125 -5.97 -5.58 8.19
CA MET A 125 -6.02 -6.00 6.78
C MET A 125 -4.72 -5.66 6.06
N LYS A 126 -4.12 -4.49 6.32
CA LYS A 126 -2.83 -4.10 5.75
C LYS A 126 -1.69 -5.01 6.20
N LEU A 127 -1.65 -5.41 7.47
CA LEU A 127 -0.73 -6.45 7.91
C LEU A 127 -0.95 -7.75 7.13
N LEU A 128 -2.18 -8.22 6.96
CA LEU A 128 -2.46 -9.45 6.20
C LEU A 128 -2.03 -9.34 4.73
N THR A 129 -2.15 -8.15 4.15
CA THR A 129 -1.71 -7.84 2.79
C THR A 129 -0.17 -7.96 2.65
N TYR A 130 0.62 -7.49 3.63
CA TYR A 130 2.11 -7.47 3.55
C TYR A 130 2.84 -8.57 4.34
N ALA A 131 2.14 -9.29 5.24
CA ALA A 131 2.75 -10.28 6.11
C ALA A 131 3.46 -11.42 5.36
N PRO A 132 2.95 -11.97 4.24
CA PRO A 132 3.64 -13.04 3.54
C PRO A 132 5.06 -12.64 3.08
N GLU A 133 5.20 -11.43 2.55
CA GLU A 133 6.46 -10.85 2.12
C GLU A 133 7.41 -10.59 3.30
N GLY A 134 6.87 -10.06 4.41
CA GLY A 134 7.63 -9.84 5.64
C GLY A 134 8.11 -11.15 6.28
N VAL A 135 7.26 -12.17 6.35
CA VAL A 135 7.62 -13.51 6.85
C VAL A 135 8.73 -14.12 6.00
N LEU A 136 8.63 -14.03 4.68
CA LEU A 136 9.67 -14.48 3.75
C LEU A 136 10.99 -13.74 3.99
N HIS A 137 10.94 -12.41 4.12
CA HIS A 137 12.10 -11.58 4.39
C HIS A 137 12.82 -12.03 5.67
N TYR A 138 12.09 -12.16 6.78
CA TYR A 138 12.67 -12.57 8.05
C TYR A 138 13.11 -14.03 8.06
N ALA A 139 12.46 -14.94 7.32
CA ALA A 139 12.94 -16.31 7.16
C ALA A 139 14.28 -16.36 6.43
N LEU A 140 14.47 -15.53 5.39
CA LEU A 140 15.74 -15.39 4.68
C LEU A 140 16.81 -14.76 5.58
N ALA A 141 16.47 -13.69 6.30
CA ALA A 141 17.37 -13.04 7.25
C ALA A 141 17.84 -14.03 8.33
N LEU A 142 16.92 -14.82 8.88
CA LEU A 142 17.23 -15.85 9.88
C LEU A 142 18.18 -16.92 9.34
N THR A 143 17.89 -17.43 8.14
CA THR A 143 18.68 -18.50 7.51
C THR A 143 20.09 -18.04 7.21
N LEU A 144 20.24 -16.84 6.64
CA LEU A 144 21.54 -16.26 6.32
C LEU A 144 22.30 -15.77 7.55
N GLY A 145 21.59 -15.25 8.57
CA GLY A 145 22.19 -14.80 9.82
C GLY A 145 22.76 -15.94 10.65
N PHE A 146 22.00 -17.04 10.82
CA PHE A 146 22.47 -18.22 11.56
C PHE A 146 23.56 -19.01 10.81
N GLY A 147 23.40 -19.20 9.50
CA GLY A 147 24.38 -19.92 8.69
C GLY A 147 25.64 -19.10 8.41
N GLY A 148 25.54 -17.78 8.56
CA GLY A 148 26.57 -16.81 8.21
C GLY A 148 27.57 -16.59 9.31
N GLY A 149 27.19 -16.05 10.48
CA GLY A 149 28.13 -15.55 11.51
C GLY A 149 29.19 -14.56 11.00
N VAL A 150 29.17 -14.23 9.71
CA VAL A 150 30.17 -13.52 8.95
C VAL A 150 29.56 -12.18 8.63
N VAL A 151 30.26 -11.14 9.05
CA VAL A 151 30.01 -9.79 8.58
C VAL A 151 30.30 -9.78 7.07
N LEU A 152 29.26 -9.63 6.26
CA LEU A 152 29.35 -9.68 4.79
C LEU A 152 29.68 -8.30 4.19
N GLY A 153 29.63 -7.23 4.98
CA GLY A 153 29.93 -5.88 4.50
C GLY A 153 30.13 -4.85 5.63
N PRO A 154 30.19 -3.56 5.27
CA PRO A 154 30.27 -2.49 6.26
C PRO A 154 29.08 -2.55 7.22
N VAL A 155 29.36 -2.32 8.51
CA VAL A 155 28.33 -2.23 9.54
C VAL A 155 28.00 -0.77 9.79
N VAL A 156 26.72 -0.41 9.66
CA VAL A 156 26.21 0.93 9.94
C VAL A 156 25.31 0.87 11.16
N THR A 157 25.46 1.82 12.07
CA THR A 157 24.57 1.94 13.23
C THR A 157 23.28 2.64 12.83
N MET A 158 22.12 2.12 13.24
CA MET A 158 20.84 2.82 13.19
C MET A 158 20.87 4.00 14.15
N ASP A 159 21.31 5.15 13.65
CA ASP A 159 21.41 6.38 14.41
C ASP A 159 20.70 7.55 13.70
N GLY A 160 20.78 8.75 14.31
CA GLY A 160 20.19 9.95 13.73
C GLY A 160 20.82 10.37 12.39
N ARG A 161 22.06 9.96 12.10
CA ARG A 161 22.75 10.28 10.84
C ARG A 161 22.19 9.43 9.71
N LEU A 162 22.03 8.13 9.94
CA LEU A 162 21.42 7.23 8.95
C LEU A 162 19.98 7.66 8.65
N LEU A 163 19.19 7.96 9.69
CA LEU A 163 17.83 8.46 9.53
C LEU A 163 17.78 9.77 8.72
N ALA A 164 18.62 10.75 9.05
CA ALA A 164 18.67 12.01 8.31
C ALA A 164 19.09 11.81 6.84
N CYS A 165 20.03 10.89 6.58
CA CYS A 165 20.44 10.52 5.23
C CYS A 165 19.27 9.91 4.44
N LEU A 166 18.56 8.95 5.01
CA LEU A 166 17.40 8.32 4.36
C LEU A 166 16.29 9.32 4.06
N MET A 167 15.97 10.20 5.02
CA MET A 167 15.01 11.27 4.81
C MET A 167 15.46 12.22 3.70
N ALA A 168 16.74 12.62 3.67
CA ALA A 168 17.26 13.47 2.61
C ALA A 168 17.16 12.80 1.23
N VAL A 169 17.50 11.51 1.13
CA VAL A 169 17.38 10.74 -0.11
C VAL A 169 15.91 10.64 -0.56
N ASP A 170 14.97 10.35 0.33
CA ASP A 170 13.53 10.33 0.01
C ASP A 170 13.04 11.69 -0.49
N GLN A 171 13.43 12.78 0.16
CA GLN A 171 13.05 14.14 -0.24
C GLN A 171 13.63 14.56 -1.59
N VAL A 172 14.90 14.20 -1.86
CA VAL A 172 15.51 14.41 -3.18
C VAL A 172 14.78 13.60 -4.25
N ALA A 173 14.47 12.33 -3.97
CA ALA A 173 13.71 11.49 -4.89
C ALA A 173 12.32 12.09 -5.18
N ASN A 174 11.59 12.56 -4.16
CA ASN A 174 10.30 13.22 -4.32
C ASN A 174 10.41 14.46 -5.21
N LEU A 175 11.42 15.31 -4.96
CA LEU A 175 11.66 16.51 -5.75
C LEU A 175 11.98 16.18 -7.21
N LEU A 176 12.82 15.16 -7.46
CA LEU A 176 13.15 14.72 -8.82
C LEU A 176 11.91 14.22 -9.57
N VAL A 177 11.11 13.36 -8.95
CA VAL A 177 9.86 12.86 -9.54
C VAL A 177 8.92 14.02 -9.86
N TYR A 178 8.77 14.97 -8.93
CA TYR A 178 7.93 16.16 -9.13
C TYR A 178 8.42 17.01 -10.31
N LEU A 179 9.70 17.40 -10.33
CA LEU A 179 10.26 18.26 -11.37
C LEU A 179 10.25 17.60 -12.75
N LEU A 180 10.52 16.29 -12.81
CA LEU A 180 10.64 15.58 -14.07
C LEU A 180 9.28 15.21 -14.67
N TRP A 181 8.31 14.79 -13.85
CA TRP A 181 7.10 14.12 -14.35
C TRP A 181 5.78 14.73 -13.91
N SER A 182 5.75 15.56 -12.85
CA SER A 182 4.49 16.16 -12.37
C SER A 182 3.99 17.29 -13.26
N GLU A 183 2.68 17.45 -13.30
CA GLU A 183 2.06 18.73 -13.62
C GLU A 183 2.45 19.77 -12.57
N PRO A 184 2.63 21.05 -12.95
CA PRO A 184 3.08 22.09 -12.04
C PRO A 184 1.99 22.46 -11.02
N PHE A 185 2.35 22.44 -9.74
CA PHE A 185 1.51 22.92 -8.66
C PHE A 185 1.93 24.33 -8.24
N GLY A 186 0.97 25.16 -7.82
CA GLY A 186 1.29 26.44 -7.19
C GLY A 186 2.11 26.24 -5.90
N LEU A 187 3.08 27.13 -5.64
CA LEU A 187 4.06 26.97 -4.55
C LEU A 187 3.41 26.70 -3.17
N SER A 188 2.34 27.43 -2.83
CA SER A 188 1.62 27.23 -1.56
C SER A 188 1.04 25.81 -1.43
N ARG A 189 0.47 25.28 -2.51
CA ARG A 189 -0.04 23.90 -2.56
C ARG A 189 1.12 22.92 -2.44
N LEU A 190 2.18 23.10 -3.21
CA LEU A 190 3.37 22.25 -3.18
C LEU A 190 3.98 22.15 -1.77
N ILE A 191 4.17 23.28 -1.08
CA ILE A 191 4.70 23.31 0.30
C ILE A 191 3.77 22.52 1.23
N ARG A 192 2.45 22.67 1.08
CA ARG A 192 1.49 21.90 1.88
C ARG A 192 1.62 20.39 1.64
N HIS A 193 1.74 19.96 0.39
CA HIS A 193 1.96 18.54 0.08
C HIS A 193 3.28 18.04 0.64
N ALA A 194 4.36 18.81 0.50
CA ALA A 194 5.67 18.42 1.00
C ALA A 194 5.66 18.26 2.53
N VAL A 195 5.09 19.22 3.26
CA VAL A 195 5.03 19.19 4.73
C VAL A 195 4.04 18.12 5.21
N TYR A 196 2.78 18.20 4.78
CA TYR A 196 1.75 17.27 5.24
C TYR A 196 2.03 15.84 4.79
N GLY A 197 2.37 15.62 3.52
CA GLY A 197 2.67 14.29 2.99
C GLY A 197 3.85 13.64 3.71
N THR A 198 4.91 14.40 4.00
CA THR A 198 6.04 13.89 4.80
C THR A 198 5.61 13.54 6.23
N LEU A 199 4.80 14.38 6.88
CA LEU A 199 4.34 14.10 8.25
C LEU A 199 3.35 12.93 8.31
N ASP A 200 2.48 12.76 7.32
CA ASP A 200 1.53 11.65 7.29
C ASP A 200 2.23 10.32 6.96
N THR A 201 3.14 10.33 6.00
CA THR A 201 3.71 9.09 5.46
C THR A 201 5.08 8.73 6.04
N LYS A 202 5.84 9.63 6.66
CA LYS A 202 7.25 9.33 7.05
C LYS A 202 7.52 9.31 8.55
N LEU A 203 6.52 9.60 9.40
CA LEU A 203 6.72 9.60 10.86
C LEU A 203 6.93 8.19 11.44
N ASP A 204 6.50 7.14 10.76
CA ASP A 204 6.77 5.76 11.14
C ASP A 204 8.27 5.41 11.08
N TRP A 205 9.02 5.95 10.11
CA TRP A 205 10.49 5.82 10.09
C TRP A 205 11.12 6.32 11.39
N LEU A 206 10.63 7.44 11.96
CA LEU A 206 11.12 7.93 13.26
C LEU A 206 10.82 6.94 14.39
N VAL A 207 9.67 6.28 14.36
CA VAL A 207 9.30 5.27 15.35
C VAL A 207 10.18 4.03 15.23
N VAL A 208 10.36 3.51 14.00
CA VAL A 208 11.22 2.34 13.73
C VAL A 208 12.66 2.65 14.14
N PHE A 209 13.22 3.77 13.72
CA PHE A 209 14.58 4.18 14.08
C PHE A 209 14.76 4.45 15.56
N GLY A 210 13.77 5.04 16.24
CA GLY A 210 13.84 5.23 17.68
C GLY A 210 13.84 3.91 18.43
N CYS A 211 12.93 2.99 18.05
CA CYS A 211 12.83 1.68 18.70
C CYS A 211 14.08 0.81 18.49
N LEU A 212 14.73 0.96 17.34
CA LEU A 212 15.92 0.20 16.94
C LEU A 212 17.21 1.03 17.07
N TYR A 213 17.19 2.15 17.81
CA TYR A 213 18.31 3.06 17.91
C TYR A 213 19.55 2.36 18.49
N GLY A 214 20.69 2.53 17.82
CA GLY A 214 21.96 1.90 18.18
C GLY A 214 22.12 0.47 17.69
N SER A 215 21.10 -0.13 17.07
CA SER A 215 21.25 -1.44 16.41
C SER A 215 22.19 -1.36 15.21
N GLN A 216 22.82 -2.48 14.88
CA GLN A 216 23.81 -2.55 13.81
C GLN A 216 23.20 -3.22 12.57
N LEU A 217 23.35 -2.56 11.42
CA LEU A 217 22.97 -3.05 10.10
C LEU A 217 24.24 -3.48 9.35
N ASP A 218 24.38 -4.77 9.07
CA ASP A 218 25.33 -5.24 8.08
C ASP A 218 24.76 -4.95 6.69
N ILE A 219 25.39 -4.03 5.95
CA ILE A 219 24.93 -3.60 4.64
C ILE A 219 25.01 -4.74 3.61
N GLY A 220 26.04 -5.59 3.68
CA GLY A 220 26.20 -6.72 2.78
C GLY A 220 25.09 -7.76 2.98
N LEU A 221 24.81 -8.10 4.23
CA LEU A 221 23.70 -9.00 4.58
C LEU A 221 22.34 -8.39 4.21
N THR A 222 22.13 -7.10 4.48
CA THR A 222 20.91 -6.37 4.13
C THR A 222 20.62 -6.44 2.64
N LEU A 223 21.63 -6.18 1.81
CA LEU A 223 21.52 -6.26 0.35
C LEU A 223 21.24 -7.68 -0.12
N LEU A 224 21.94 -8.69 0.43
CA LEU A 224 21.73 -10.08 0.05
C LEU A 224 20.32 -10.57 0.41
N VAL A 225 19.87 -10.35 1.65
CA VAL A 225 18.50 -10.68 2.09
C VAL A 225 17.49 -9.93 1.22
N GLY A 226 17.73 -8.64 0.95
CA GLY A 226 16.89 -7.82 0.11
C GLY A 226 16.75 -8.35 -1.32
N LEU A 227 17.86 -8.75 -1.95
CA LEU A 227 17.86 -9.31 -3.31
C LEU A 227 17.14 -10.64 -3.37
N LEU A 228 17.40 -11.54 -2.42
CA LEU A 228 16.70 -12.82 -2.33
C LEU A 228 15.21 -12.64 -2.05
N THR A 229 14.84 -11.70 -1.18
CA THR A 229 13.44 -11.35 -0.93
C THR A 229 12.78 -10.87 -2.22
N LEU A 230 13.40 -9.92 -2.93
CA LEU A 230 12.87 -9.41 -4.19
C LEU A 230 12.71 -10.51 -5.24
N GLY A 231 13.70 -11.38 -5.40
CA GLY A 231 13.64 -12.52 -6.32
C GLY A 231 12.52 -13.49 -5.95
N ALA A 232 12.45 -13.89 -4.68
CA ALA A 232 11.48 -14.84 -4.18
C ALA A 232 10.05 -14.29 -4.20
N VAL A 233 9.82 -13.01 -3.89
CA VAL A 233 8.49 -12.37 -4.01
C VAL A 233 7.97 -12.39 -5.44
N ASN A 234 8.85 -12.27 -6.44
CA ASN A 234 8.46 -12.27 -7.85
C ASN A 234 8.38 -13.66 -8.50
N THR A 235 8.82 -14.73 -7.82
CA THR A 235 8.93 -16.07 -8.43
C THR A 235 8.33 -17.17 -7.55
N VAL A 236 8.79 -17.31 -6.31
CA VAL A 236 8.43 -18.40 -5.40
C VAL A 236 7.15 -18.08 -4.61
N LEU A 237 7.06 -16.88 -4.05
CA LEU A 237 5.96 -16.48 -3.17
C LEU A 237 4.58 -16.56 -3.85
N PRO A 238 4.40 -16.18 -5.14
CA PRO A 238 3.11 -16.31 -5.80
C PRO A 238 2.63 -17.78 -5.86
N GLU A 239 3.53 -18.72 -6.11
CA GLU A 239 3.22 -20.16 -6.14
C GLU A 239 2.92 -20.71 -4.73
N VAL A 240 3.66 -20.25 -3.70
CA VAL A 240 3.36 -20.57 -2.29
C VAL A 240 2.00 -20.02 -1.88
N LYS A 241 1.69 -18.75 -2.22
CA LYS A 241 0.38 -18.13 -1.98
C LYS A 241 -0.71 -18.93 -2.66
N ALA A 242 -0.54 -19.29 -3.93
CA ALA A 242 -1.49 -20.11 -4.67
C ALA A 242 -1.72 -21.50 -4.04
N TRP A 243 -0.65 -22.17 -3.58
CA TRP A 243 -0.74 -23.46 -2.88
C TRP A 243 -1.51 -23.34 -1.55
N LEU A 244 -1.25 -22.28 -0.78
CA LEU A 244 -1.97 -21.97 0.46
C LEU A 244 -3.36 -21.38 0.25
N ARG A 245 -3.78 -21.17 -1.00
CA ARG A 245 -5.01 -20.45 -1.37
C ARG A 245 -5.08 -19.04 -0.76
N VAL A 246 -3.92 -18.41 -0.57
CA VAL A 246 -3.79 -16.99 -0.22
C VAL A 246 -3.92 -16.19 -1.52
N PRO A 247 -4.86 -15.24 -1.61
CA PRO A 247 -5.02 -14.40 -2.79
C PRO A 247 -3.76 -13.57 -3.09
N CYS A 248 -3.60 -13.19 -4.35
CA CYS A 248 -2.53 -12.32 -4.79
C CYS A 248 -2.71 -10.90 -4.22
N GLN A 249 -1.61 -10.14 -4.20
CA GLN A 249 -1.56 -8.79 -3.65
C GLN A 249 -2.63 -7.87 -4.23
N HIS A 250 -2.90 -7.96 -5.54
CA HIS A 250 -3.88 -7.10 -6.20
C HIS A 250 -5.31 -7.32 -5.69
N VAL A 251 -5.68 -8.56 -5.35
CA VAL A 251 -6.99 -8.87 -4.76
C VAL A 251 -7.07 -8.41 -3.30
N LEU A 252 -6.02 -8.70 -2.51
CA LEU A 252 -5.95 -8.27 -1.11
C LEU A 252 -6.07 -6.75 -1.00
N PHE A 253 -5.28 -6.03 -1.80
CA PHE A 253 -5.33 -4.57 -1.89
C PHE A 253 -6.69 -4.06 -2.36
N TYR A 254 -7.28 -4.63 -3.42
CA TYR A 254 -8.57 -4.15 -3.91
C TYR A 254 -9.67 -4.22 -2.83
N VAL A 255 -9.76 -5.33 -2.10
CA VAL A 255 -10.75 -5.48 -1.03
C VAL A 255 -10.41 -4.58 0.15
N ASP A 256 -9.15 -4.53 0.60
CA ASP A 256 -8.76 -3.67 1.73
C ASP A 256 -9.01 -2.19 1.42
N HIS A 257 -8.73 -1.76 0.20
CA HIS A 257 -8.84 -0.37 -0.22
C HIS A 257 -10.30 0.04 -0.36
N ARG A 258 -11.16 -0.82 -0.94
CA ARG A 258 -12.61 -0.62 -0.92
C ARG A 258 -13.12 -0.44 0.51
N LEU A 259 -12.71 -1.30 1.43
CA LEU A 259 -13.12 -1.21 2.84
C LEU A 259 -12.60 0.06 3.54
N GLY A 260 -11.40 0.52 3.18
CA GLY A 260 -10.84 1.79 3.62
C GLY A 260 -11.72 3.00 3.27
N HIS A 261 -12.52 2.91 2.20
CA HIS A 261 -13.45 3.95 1.75
C HIS A 261 -14.88 3.83 2.29
N LEU A 262 -15.15 2.89 3.20
CA LEU A 262 -16.43 2.82 3.89
C LEU A 262 -16.67 4.08 4.74
N PRO A 263 -17.91 4.54 4.91
CA PRO A 263 -18.24 5.64 5.82
C PRO A 263 -17.67 5.40 7.22
N THR A 264 -17.20 6.46 7.88
CA THR A 264 -16.48 6.43 9.16
C THR A 264 -15.13 5.71 9.14
N VAL A 265 -14.99 4.54 8.52
CA VAL A 265 -13.69 3.86 8.29
C VAL A 265 -12.75 4.80 7.53
N TYR A 266 -13.24 5.39 6.44
CA TYR A 266 -12.52 6.41 5.67
C TYR A 266 -12.04 7.54 6.56
N THR A 267 -12.92 8.09 7.39
CA THR A 267 -12.55 9.23 8.27
C THR A 267 -11.53 8.84 9.35
N HIS A 268 -11.56 7.60 9.81
CA HIS A 268 -10.69 7.09 10.89
C HIS A 268 -9.34 6.61 10.39
N ALA A 269 -9.27 6.06 9.18
CA ALA A 269 -8.08 5.41 8.66
C ALA A 269 -7.55 6.14 7.43
N HIS A 270 -8.29 6.02 6.32
CA HIS A 270 -7.73 6.22 5.00
C HIS A 270 -7.82 7.66 4.48
N LYS A 271 -8.69 8.49 5.05
CA LYS A 271 -8.86 9.90 4.63
C LYS A 271 -7.60 10.74 4.89
N MET A 272 -6.74 10.36 5.83
CA MET A 272 -5.47 11.06 6.08
C MET A 272 -4.56 11.03 4.86
N HIS A 273 -4.51 9.88 4.19
CA HIS A 273 -3.82 9.69 2.92
C HIS A 273 -4.42 10.57 1.80
N HIS A 274 -5.75 10.73 1.80
CA HIS A 274 -6.52 11.55 0.84
C HIS A 274 -6.74 13.01 1.25
N THR A 275 -6.16 13.48 2.36
CA THR A 275 -6.42 14.86 2.86
C THR A 275 -6.06 15.90 1.82
N MET A 276 -4.97 15.62 1.11
CA MET A 276 -4.50 16.44 0.02
C MET A 276 -5.18 15.93 -1.23
N HIS A 277 -6.16 16.69 -1.73
CA HIS A 277 -6.82 16.38 -3.00
C HIS A 277 -5.80 16.43 -4.15
N ASP A 278 -5.85 15.42 -5.01
CA ASP A 278 -4.76 15.08 -5.94
C ASP A 278 -3.47 14.74 -5.19
N THR A 279 -2.52 14.12 -5.86
CA THR A 279 -1.35 13.56 -5.17
C THR A 279 -0.04 14.07 -5.74
N THR A 280 0.98 14.09 -4.88
CA THR A 280 2.37 14.39 -5.25
C THR A 280 3.29 13.30 -4.69
N PRO A 281 4.57 13.22 -5.11
CA PRO A 281 5.48 12.21 -4.60
C PRO A 281 5.63 12.15 -3.06
N TRP A 282 5.37 13.27 -2.36
CA TRP A 282 5.45 13.34 -0.90
C TRP A 282 4.33 12.60 -0.17
N SER A 283 3.21 12.31 -0.82
CA SER A 283 2.15 11.43 -0.29
C SER A 283 2.38 9.95 -0.60
N ALA A 284 3.47 9.62 -1.31
CA ALA A 284 3.83 8.24 -1.58
C ALA A 284 4.44 7.58 -0.34
N HIS A 285 3.98 6.38 -0.03
CA HIS A 285 4.46 5.61 1.10
C HIS A 285 4.94 4.21 0.69
N ALA A 286 5.84 3.64 1.48
CA ALA A 286 6.35 2.29 1.26
C ALA A 286 5.25 1.22 1.17
N TYR A 287 4.15 1.46 1.88
CA TYR A 287 2.97 0.60 1.92
C TYR A 287 1.75 1.18 1.18
N GLY A 288 1.86 2.37 0.57
CA GLY A 288 0.76 3.03 -0.16
C GLY A 288 -0.44 3.42 0.72
N GLU A 289 -0.18 3.90 1.95
CA GLU A 289 -1.20 4.14 2.98
C GLU A 289 -0.92 5.43 3.77
N GLY A 290 -1.87 5.84 4.63
CA GLY A 290 -1.74 6.95 5.56
C GLY A 290 -1.44 6.49 7.00
N MET A 291 -1.00 7.44 7.85
CA MET A 291 -0.46 7.18 9.19
C MET A 291 -1.24 6.18 10.05
N ASN A 292 -2.57 6.24 10.03
CA ASN A 292 -3.44 5.43 10.89
C ASN A 292 -3.53 3.96 10.47
N GLU A 293 -3.10 3.62 9.26
CA GLU A 293 -3.10 2.26 8.71
C GLU A 293 -1.81 1.51 9.07
N HIS A 294 -0.71 2.21 9.34
CA HIS A 294 0.65 1.64 9.42
C HIS A 294 0.94 0.88 10.72
N TYR A 295 0.05 0.90 11.72
CA TYR A 295 0.41 0.49 13.09
C TYR A 295 0.96 -0.95 13.16
N PHE A 296 0.30 -1.89 12.49
CA PHE A 296 0.76 -3.27 12.49
C PHE A 296 1.94 -3.52 11.53
N LEU A 297 2.16 -2.66 10.53
CA LEU A 297 3.36 -2.73 9.70
C LEU A 297 4.59 -2.25 10.48
N MET A 298 4.44 -1.25 11.36
CA MET A 298 5.51 -0.93 12.32
C MET A 298 5.83 -2.09 13.26
N LEU A 299 4.83 -2.88 13.67
CA LEU A 299 5.11 -4.10 14.46
C LEU A 299 5.93 -5.10 13.65
N LEU A 300 5.63 -5.27 12.37
CA LEU A 300 6.37 -6.13 11.46
C LEU A 300 7.84 -5.69 11.36
N ASP A 301 8.11 -4.39 11.31
CA ASP A 301 9.47 -3.83 11.25
C ASP A 301 10.24 -3.90 12.58
N ILE A 302 9.55 -3.68 13.70
CA ILE A 302 10.18 -3.47 15.01
C ILE A 302 10.30 -4.76 15.82
N LEU A 303 9.23 -5.56 15.90
CA LEU A 303 9.18 -6.68 16.84
C LEU A 303 10.22 -7.77 16.54
N PRO A 304 10.43 -8.24 15.30
CA PRO A 304 11.45 -9.24 15.01
C PRO A 304 12.84 -8.75 15.46
N CYS A 305 13.19 -7.52 15.10
CA CYS A 305 14.46 -6.88 15.44
C CYS A 305 14.65 -6.67 16.96
N MET A 306 13.59 -6.38 17.70
CA MET A 306 13.66 -6.26 19.17
C MET A 306 13.71 -7.61 19.90
N LEU A 307 12.99 -8.63 19.41
CA LEU A 307 12.85 -9.92 20.08
C LEU A 307 14.08 -10.80 19.90
N ALA A 308 14.74 -10.72 18.74
CA ALA A 308 16.01 -11.40 18.53
C ALA A 308 16.99 -10.48 17.76
N PRO A 309 17.55 -9.48 18.47
CA PRO A 309 18.42 -8.47 17.85
C PRO A 309 19.72 -9.05 17.30
N SER A 310 20.10 -10.27 17.68
CA SER A 310 21.25 -11.00 17.11
C SER A 310 20.91 -11.82 15.85
N LEU A 311 19.63 -11.92 15.49
CA LEU A 311 19.13 -12.74 14.38
C LEU A 311 18.46 -11.89 13.31
N PHE A 312 17.74 -10.84 13.73
CA PHE A 312 16.98 -9.96 12.87
C PHE A 312 17.58 -8.56 12.89
N HIS A 313 18.70 -8.41 12.20
CA HIS A 313 19.36 -7.10 12.06
C HIS A 313 18.71 -6.22 11.00
N VAL A 314 17.89 -6.77 10.10
CA VAL A 314 17.36 -6.04 8.94
C VAL A 314 15.86 -5.84 9.11
N PRO A 315 15.38 -4.63 9.42
CA PRO A 315 13.95 -4.32 9.39
C PRO A 315 13.40 -4.52 7.97
N TYR A 316 12.16 -5.00 7.85
CA TYR A 316 11.53 -5.28 6.56
C TYR A 316 11.42 -4.03 5.68
N CYS A 317 11.33 -2.84 6.28
CA CYS A 317 11.33 -1.56 5.59
C CYS A 317 12.62 -1.24 4.82
N PHE A 318 13.71 -1.96 5.11
CA PHE A 318 14.97 -1.93 4.35
C PHE A 318 15.08 -3.02 3.28
N SER A 319 14.08 -3.89 3.14
CA SER A 319 14.08 -4.86 2.07
C SER A 319 14.08 -4.15 0.70
N LEU A 320 14.88 -4.64 -0.24
CA LEU A 320 14.91 -4.07 -1.60
C LEU A 320 13.54 -4.13 -2.27
N HIS A 321 12.70 -5.10 -1.90
CA HIS A 321 11.32 -5.16 -2.36
C HIS A 321 10.49 -3.95 -1.92
N LEU A 322 10.52 -3.60 -0.63
CA LEU A 322 9.75 -2.47 -0.13
C LEU A 322 10.35 -1.13 -0.57
N LEU A 323 11.67 -1.02 -0.67
CA LEU A 323 12.33 0.15 -1.24
C LEU A 323 11.95 0.34 -2.72
N TYR A 324 11.86 -0.76 -3.48
CA TYR A 324 11.36 -0.73 -4.86
C TYR A 324 9.91 -0.27 -4.93
N ILE A 325 9.03 -0.79 -4.07
CA ILE A 325 7.63 -0.33 -4.00
C ILE A 325 7.60 1.17 -3.70
N THR A 326 8.32 1.63 -2.67
CA THR A 326 8.43 3.05 -2.30
C THR A 326 8.86 3.92 -3.47
N TRP A 327 9.82 3.46 -4.26
CA TRP A 327 10.28 4.18 -5.45
C TRP A 327 9.18 4.24 -6.53
N THR A 328 8.56 3.11 -6.85
CA THR A 328 7.51 3.04 -7.88
C THR A 328 6.20 3.71 -7.47
N ASP A 329 5.99 3.87 -6.16
CA ASP A 329 4.80 4.50 -5.61
C ASP A 329 4.82 6.02 -5.84
N LYS A 330 6.00 6.65 -5.83
CA LYS A 330 6.18 8.09 -6.10
C LYS A 330 5.55 8.56 -7.42
N PRO A 331 5.90 8.00 -8.60
CA PRO A 331 5.25 8.39 -9.85
C PRO A 331 3.77 8.01 -9.90
N SER A 332 3.34 6.95 -9.20
CA SER A 332 1.91 6.59 -9.13
C SER A 332 1.08 7.59 -8.31
N HIS A 333 1.73 8.22 -7.32
CA HIS A 333 1.21 9.30 -6.51
C HIS A 333 1.52 10.67 -7.11
N THR A 334 1.72 10.77 -8.42
CA THR A 334 1.99 12.05 -9.09
C THR A 334 0.96 12.25 -10.19
N ARG A 335 0.40 13.45 -10.27
CA ARG A 335 -0.32 13.89 -11.47
C ARG A 335 0.68 14.03 -12.62
N LEU A 336 0.76 13.03 -13.47
CA LEU A 336 1.74 12.97 -14.55
C LEU A 336 1.32 13.89 -15.70
N LYS A 337 2.27 14.68 -16.19
CA LYS A 337 2.12 15.43 -17.44
C LYS A 337 2.16 14.48 -18.67
N PRO A 338 1.55 14.86 -19.81
CA PRO A 338 1.64 14.07 -21.04
C PRO A 338 3.08 13.84 -21.50
N GLY A 339 3.35 12.71 -22.16
CA GLY A 339 4.65 12.36 -22.72
C GLY A 339 5.72 11.91 -21.71
N THR A 340 5.33 11.58 -20.48
CA THR A 340 6.27 11.05 -19.48
C THR A 340 6.49 9.54 -19.67
N PRO A 341 7.63 8.97 -19.21
CA PRO A 341 7.85 7.52 -19.26
C PRO A 341 6.80 6.71 -18.48
N TYR A 342 6.10 7.36 -17.55
CA TYR A 342 5.05 6.76 -16.72
C TYR A 342 3.65 7.08 -17.22
N GLU A 343 3.49 7.68 -18.40
CA GLU A 343 2.18 7.96 -19.01
C GLU A 343 1.35 6.68 -19.21
N ILE A 344 2.02 5.51 -19.28
CA ILE A 344 1.36 4.20 -19.21
C ILE A 344 0.46 4.05 -17.98
N TYR A 345 0.67 4.85 -16.94
CA TYR A 345 -0.17 4.83 -15.74
C TYR A 345 -1.50 5.56 -15.90
N ALA A 346 -1.66 6.36 -16.96
CA ALA A 346 -2.88 7.09 -17.31
C ALA A 346 -3.50 7.87 -16.13
N ASN A 347 -2.66 8.31 -15.18
CA ASN A 347 -3.10 8.96 -13.94
C ASN A 347 -4.15 8.18 -13.12
N PHE A 348 -4.25 6.85 -13.29
CA PHE A 348 -5.31 6.02 -12.70
C PHE A 348 -5.43 6.19 -11.17
N HIS A 349 -4.30 6.10 -10.46
CA HIS A 349 -4.23 6.26 -9.01
C HIS A 349 -4.36 7.72 -8.58
N SER A 350 -3.77 8.65 -9.33
CA SER A 350 -3.97 10.07 -9.06
C SER A 350 -5.46 10.47 -9.18
N ASP A 351 -6.20 9.94 -10.15
CA ASP A 351 -7.66 10.12 -10.27
C ASP A 351 -8.42 9.54 -9.07
N HIS A 352 -7.94 8.43 -8.52
CA HIS A 352 -8.48 7.89 -7.28
C HIS A 352 -8.37 8.91 -6.12
N HIS A 353 -7.26 9.63 -5.99
CA HIS A 353 -7.06 10.73 -5.02
C HIS A 353 -7.96 11.97 -5.25
N VAL A 354 -8.74 12.00 -6.32
CA VAL A 354 -9.73 13.05 -6.60
C VAL A 354 -11.16 12.52 -6.42
N LEU A 355 -11.43 11.31 -6.92
CA LEU A 355 -12.76 10.71 -6.93
C LEU A 355 -13.07 9.94 -5.64
N HIS A 356 -12.04 9.49 -4.92
CA HIS A 356 -11.99 8.67 -3.68
C HIS A 356 -12.75 7.34 -3.72
N THR A 357 -13.84 7.23 -4.46
CA THR A 357 -14.69 6.04 -4.51
C THR A 357 -14.54 5.25 -5.81
N LYS A 358 -13.57 5.64 -6.63
CA LYS A 358 -13.31 5.13 -7.98
C LYS A 358 -11.85 4.74 -8.15
N ASN A 359 -11.54 3.82 -9.07
CA ASN A 359 -10.17 3.37 -9.36
C ASN A 359 -9.49 2.79 -8.10
N MET A 360 -10.15 1.81 -7.50
CA MET A 360 -9.81 1.24 -6.19
C MET A 360 -8.69 0.20 -6.26
N ALA A 361 -8.44 -0.39 -7.41
CA ALA A 361 -7.34 -1.32 -7.58
C ALA A 361 -6.00 -0.58 -7.67
N LEU A 362 -4.92 -1.31 -7.40
CA LEU A 362 -3.62 -0.93 -7.97
C LEU A 362 -3.74 -0.93 -9.49
N ILE A 363 -2.90 -0.16 -10.17
CA ILE A 363 -2.97 -0.04 -11.62
C ILE A 363 -2.91 -1.39 -12.36
N ARG A 364 -2.03 -2.30 -11.94
CA ARG A 364 -1.95 -3.67 -12.48
C ARG A 364 -3.17 -4.53 -12.18
N GLY A 365 -3.95 -4.13 -11.18
CA GLY A 365 -5.22 -4.72 -10.78
C GLY A 365 -6.45 -4.06 -11.42
N ALA A 366 -6.29 -3.10 -12.34
CA ALA A 366 -7.40 -2.29 -12.85
C ALA A 366 -8.56 -3.11 -13.42
N LEU A 367 -8.32 -4.33 -13.92
CA LEU A 367 -9.38 -5.27 -14.33
C LEU A 367 -10.45 -5.46 -13.24
N LEU A 368 -10.08 -5.43 -11.96
CA LEU A 368 -11.01 -5.54 -10.84
C LEU A 368 -11.97 -4.35 -10.79
N ASP A 369 -11.50 -3.12 -11.05
CA ASP A 369 -12.37 -1.95 -11.12
C ASP A 369 -13.38 -2.05 -12.27
N PHE A 370 -12.96 -2.57 -13.43
CA PHE A 370 -13.87 -2.81 -14.55
C PHE A 370 -14.85 -3.95 -14.24
N TYR A 371 -14.42 -5.02 -13.57
CA TYR A 371 -15.31 -6.11 -13.19
C TYR A 371 -16.41 -5.65 -12.21
N PHE A 372 -16.03 -5.00 -11.11
CA PHE A 372 -16.97 -4.52 -10.08
C PHE A 372 -17.65 -3.18 -10.43
N GLY A 373 -17.31 -2.54 -11.55
CA GLY A 373 -17.88 -1.25 -11.93
C GLY A 373 -17.43 -0.07 -11.05
N SER A 374 -16.24 -0.18 -10.44
CA SER A 374 -15.65 0.85 -9.60
C SER A 374 -14.65 1.76 -10.32
N MET A 375 -14.52 1.67 -11.64
CA MET A 375 -13.73 2.62 -12.43
C MET A 375 -14.37 4.02 -12.48
N GLY A 376 -13.54 5.05 -12.62
CA GLY A 376 -13.95 6.44 -12.82
C GLY A 376 -14.73 6.63 -14.13
N PRO A 377 -15.58 7.66 -14.25
CA PRO A 377 -16.44 7.87 -15.42
C PRO A 377 -15.64 8.12 -16.71
N THR A 378 -14.43 8.65 -16.59
CA THR A 378 -13.50 8.93 -17.70
C THR A 378 -12.35 7.94 -17.76
N THR A 379 -12.35 6.92 -16.91
CA THR A 379 -11.27 5.95 -16.83
C THR A 379 -11.48 4.88 -17.89
N HIS A 380 -10.71 4.99 -18.97
CA HIS A 380 -10.72 4.05 -20.09
C HIS A 380 -9.35 3.44 -20.36
N GLU A 381 -8.32 3.84 -19.60
CA GLU A 381 -6.95 3.38 -19.78
C GLU A 381 -6.28 3.06 -18.44
N ALA A 382 -5.48 2.00 -18.42
CA ALA A 382 -4.56 1.66 -17.33
C ALA A 382 -3.44 0.75 -17.86
N GLU A 383 -2.21 1.01 -17.44
CA GLU A 383 -1.02 0.24 -17.83
C GLU A 383 -0.80 0.13 -19.35
N GLY A 384 -1.12 1.20 -20.09
CA GLY A 384 -1.03 1.22 -21.55
C GLY A 384 -2.07 0.34 -22.26
N LEU A 385 -3.13 -0.08 -21.56
CA LEU A 385 -4.27 -0.79 -22.13
C LEU A 385 -5.49 0.11 -22.11
N SER A 386 -6.28 0.07 -23.17
CA SER A 386 -7.63 0.61 -23.19
C SER A 386 -8.61 -0.48 -22.75
N MET A 387 -9.52 -0.13 -21.84
CA MET A 387 -10.53 -1.03 -21.30
C MET A 387 -11.93 -0.41 -21.38
N SER A 388 -12.91 -1.22 -21.80
CA SER A 388 -14.33 -0.86 -21.77
C SER A 388 -15.11 -1.94 -21.01
N ARG A 389 -16.21 -1.55 -20.35
CA ARG A 389 -17.09 -2.46 -19.59
C ARG A 389 -18.51 -2.36 -20.11
N ARG A 390 -19.17 -3.50 -20.28
CA ARG A 390 -20.63 -3.61 -20.41
C ARG A 390 -21.16 -4.84 -19.70
N GLU A 391 -22.48 -4.88 -19.49
CA GLU A 391 -23.17 -6.06 -18.94
C GLU A 391 -24.06 -6.66 -20.04
N GLU A 392 -23.96 -7.98 -20.23
CA GLU A 392 -24.73 -8.74 -21.23
C GLU A 392 -25.19 -10.05 -20.60
N ASP A 393 -26.49 -10.33 -20.60
CA ASP A 393 -27.05 -11.62 -20.14
C ASP A 393 -26.58 -12.11 -18.76
N GLY A 394 -26.33 -11.17 -17.84
CA GLY A 394 -25.86 -11.46 -16.48
C GLY A 394 -24.34 -11.60 -16.35
N GLU A 395 -23.60 -11.52 -17.45
CA GLU A 395 -22.14 -11.47 -17.53
C GLU A 395 -21.62 -10.03 -17.47
N VAL A 396 -20.39 -9.88 -16.98
CA VAL A 396 -19.59 -8.65 -17.15
C VAL A 396 -18.62 -8.88 -18.30
N VAL A 397 -18.79 -8.08 -19.36
CA VAL A 397 -17.97 -8.14 -20.56
C VAL A 397 -16.99 -6.98 -20.54
N ILE A 398 -15.69 -7.29 -20.62
CA ILE A 398 -14.61 -6.31 -20.61
C ILE A 398 -13.84 -6.44 -21.92
N GLU A 399 -13.79 -5.37 -22.70
CA GLU A 399 -12.93 -5.32 -23.89
C GLU A 399 -11.60 -4.71 -23.51
N VAL A 400 -10.51 -5.40 -23.87
CA VAL A 400 -9.14 -4.98 -23.61
C VAL A 400 -8.42 -4.81 -24.93
N ALA A 401 -7.89 -3.62 -25.18
CA ALA A 401 -7.09 -3.30 -26.36
C ALA A 401 -5.78 -2.62 -25.96
N GLN A 402 -4.77 -2.66 -26.84
CA GLN A 402 -3.57 -1.86 -26.65
C GLN A 402 -3.94 -0.36 -26.79
N ALA A 403 -3.58 0.48 -25.82
CA ALA A 403 -3.78 1.92 -25.96
C ALA A 403 -2.93 2.46 -27.13
N GLY A 404 -3.50 3.33 -27.97
CA GLY A 404 -2.88 3.80 -29.21
C GLY A 404 -1.52 4.50 -29.00
N VAL A 405 -1.27 5.03 -27.80
CA VAL A 405 -0.05 5.75 -27.42
C VAL A 405 1.13 4.82 -27.16
N THR A 406 0.90 3.53 -26.87
CA THR A 406 1.96 2.62 -26.41
C THR A 406 2.92 2.15 -27.51
N LYS A 407 2.54 2.21 -28.80
CA LYS A 407 3.40 1.72 -29.90
C LYS A 407 4.75 2.45 -30.00
N LEU A 408 4.81 3.74 -29.62
CA LEU A 408 6.03 4.53 -29.70
C LEU A 408 6.89 4.39 -28.42
N ILE A 409 6.27 4.36 -27.24
CA ILE A 409 6.99 4.35 -25.96
C ILE A 409 7.48 2.95 -25.57
N GLN A 410 6.72 1.86 -25.82
CA GLN A 410 7.20 0.48 -25.56
C GLN A 410 8.42 0.12 -26.40
N THR A 411 8.55 0.67 -27.61
CA THR A 411 9.72 0.46 -28.47
C THR A 411 10.99 1.08 -27.88
N VAL A 412 10.87 2.18 -27.12
CA VAL A 412 12.03 2.89 -26.53
C VAL A 412 12.28 2.49 -25.07
N THR A 413 11.25 2.44 -24.24
CA THR A 413 11.35 2.04 -22.81
C THR A 413 11.45 0.54 -22.61
N GLY A 414 10.87 -0.28 -23.50
CA GLY A 414 11.03 -1.73 -23.47
C GLY A 414 12.48 -2.18 -23.70
N TYR A 415 13.28 -1.41 -24.45
CA TYR A 415 14.72 -1.61 -24.54
C TYR A 415 15.44 -1.14 -23.27
N ALA A 416 15.12 0.03 -22.72
CA ALA A 416 15.79 0.56 -21.53
C ALA A 416 15.50 -0.23 -20.24
N VAL A 417 14.25 -0.67 -20.00
CA VAL A 417 13.87 -1.45 -18.81
C VAL A 417 14.35 -2.91 -18.91
N LYS A 418 14.31 -3.52 -20.10
CA LYS A 418 14.94 -4.85 -20.31
C LYS A 418 16.46 -4.78 -20.20
N LEU A 419 17.09 -3.69 -20.64
CA LEU A 419 18.53 -3.47 -20.43
C LEU A 419 18.84 -3.25 -18.95
N HIS A 420 18.04 -2.49 -18.21
CA HIS A 420 18.28 -2.23 -16.79
C HIS A 420 18.09 -3.49 -15.92
N MET A 421 17.09 -4.33 -16.21
CA MET A 421 16.93 -5.62 -15.51
C MET A 421 17.95 -6.68 -15.96
N ARG A 422 18.46 -6.65 -17.20
CA ARG A 422 19.55 -7.55 -17.64
C ARG A 422 20.94 -7.08 -17.24
N SER A 423 21.13 -5.81 -16.89
CA SER A 423 22.40 -5.27 -16.38
C SER A 423 22.53 -5.35 -14.85
N CYS A 424 21.44 -5.70 -14.15
CA CYS A 424 21.39 -5.86 -12.70
C CYS A 424 21.21 -7.33 -12.26
N LEU A 425 21.29 -8.27 -13.21
CA LEU A 425 21.52 -9.72 -13.03
C LEU A 425 22.87 -10.05 -13.67
#